data_AF-A0A538RMA5-F1
#
_entry.id   AF-A0A538RMA5-F1
#
_cell.length_a   1.000
_cell.length_b   1.000
_cell.length_c   1.000
_cell.angle_alpha   90.00
_cell.angle_beta   90.00
_cell.angle_gamma   90.00
#
_symmetry.space_group_name_H-M   'P 1'
#
loop_
_entity.id
_entity.type
_entity.pdbx_description
1 polymer ?
#
loop_
_entity_poly.entity_id
_entity_poly.type
_entity_poly.pdbx_seq_one_letter_code
_entity_poly.pdbx_strand_id
1 'polypeptide(L)'
;MGWKPKVTIALALVACVLAFGAVATPITSQPTFCADCHTIAPSYESWVKSSHREVACVACHVRPGIEGWLHDKAWAGTKDVAIYLFGAPTDPRNLQAKVDSAVCLSCHRNILRMS
;
A
#
# COMPACT_ATOMS: atom_id res chain seq x y z
N MET A 1 15.63 12.22 36.86
CA MET A 1 15.27 12.31 35.43
C MET A 1 13.89 12.96 35.30
N GLY A 2 13.82 14.29 35.30
CA GLY A 2 12.56 15.04 35.15
C GLY A 2 12.41 15.53 33.72
N TRP A 3 11.88 14.70 32.83
CA TRP A 3 11.58 15.14 31.46
C TRP A 3 10.43 16.14 31.49
N LYS A 4 10.54 17.22 30.69
CA LYS A 4 9.44 18.19 30.55
C LYS A 4 8.23 17.44 29.97
N PRO A 5 7.01 17.63 30.50
CA PRO A 5 5.82 16.84 30.14
C PRO A 5 5.53 16.82 28.64
N LYS A 6 5.85 17.92 27.93
CA LYS A 6 5.74 18.03 26.46
C LYS A 6 6.61 17.02 25.71
N VAL A 7 7.83 16.77 26.19
CA VAL A 7 8.77 15.82 25.57
C VAL A 7 8.29 14.38 25.77
N THR A 8 7.79 14.07 26.95
CA THR A 8 7.21 12.75 27.26
C THR A 8 5.98 12.47 26.39
N ILE A 9 5.10 13.46 26.21
CA ILE A 9 3.92 13.32 25.33
C ILE A 9 4.34 13.12 23.88
N ALA A 10 5.29 13.92 23.38
CA ALA A 10 5.78 13.79 22.01
C ALA A 10 6.37 12.39 21.75
N LEU A 11 7.20 11.87 22.66
CA LEU A 11 7.73 10.52 22.53
C LEU A 11 6.65 9.45 22.57
N ALA A 12 5.67 9.57 23.48
CA ALA A 12 4.58 8.62 23.58
C ALA A 12 3.78 8.56 22.27
N LEU A 13 3.50 9.72 21.66
CA LEU A 13 2.81 9.78 20.36
C LEU A 13 3.61 9.12 19.25
N VAL A 14 4.92 9.39 19.15
CA VAL A 14 5.80 8.74 18.17
C VAL A 14 5.81 7.22 18.37
N ALA A 15 5.95 6.76 19.61
CA ALA A 15 5.92 5.33 19.93
C ALA A 15 4.59 4.69 19.53
N CYS A 16 3.45 5.35 19.82
CA CYS A 16 2.14 4.88 19.42
C CYS A 16 1.98 4.77 17.89
N VAL A 17 2.42 5.79 17.14
CA VAL A 17 2.35 5.78 15.68
C VAL A 17 3.20 4.65 15.09
N LEU A 18 4.41 4.45 15.62
CA LEU A 18 5.30 3.36 15.17
C LEU A 18 4.71 1.99 15.51
N ALA A 19 4.18 1.80 16.72
CA ALA A 19 3.56 0.54 17.13
C ALA A 19 2.32 0.23 16.28
N PHE A 20 1.45 1.22 16.06
CA PHE A 20 0.28 1.07 15.20
C PHE A 20 0.70 0.73 13.76
N GLY A 21 1.65 1.49 13.21
CA GLY A 21 2.18 1.24 11.86
C GLY A 21 2.76 -0.16 11.70
N ALA A 22 3.50 -0.66 12.69
CA ALA A 22 4.08 -2.00 12.67
C ALA A 22 3.02 -3.12 12.62
N VAL A 23 1.87 -2.92 13.26
CA VAL A 23 0.75 -3.88 13.24
C VAL A 23 -0.12 -3.71 11.99
N ALA A 24 -0.45 -2.47 11.62
CA ALA A 24 -1.35 -2.18 10.50
C ALA A 24 -0.72 -2.48 9.14
N THR A 25 0.58 -2.24 8.97
CA THR A 25 1.27 -2.43 7.69
C THR A 25 1.18 -3.86 7.15
N PRO A 26 1.52 -4.93 7.90
CA PRO A 26 1.42 -6.29 7.38
C PRO A 26 -0.03 -6.66 7.04
N ILE A 27 -1.00 -6.25 7.87
CA ILE A 27 -2.42 -6.54 7.64
C ILE A 27 -2.89 -5.89 6.35
N THR A 28 -2.68 -4.58 6.21
CA THR A 28 -3.14 -3.79 5.05
C THR A 28 -2.35 -4.07 3.78
N SER A 29 -1.29 -4.88 3.84
CA SER A 29 -0.46 -5.26 2.69
C SER A 29 -0.85 -6.58 2.07
N GLN A 30 -1.78 -7.32 2.69
CA GLN A 30 -2.26 -8.59 2.15
C GLN A 30 -3.25 -8.34 0.98
N PRO A 31 -3.20 -9.18 -0.08
CA PRO A 31 -4.17 -9.10 -1.17
C PRO A 31 -5.63 -9.22 -0.72
N THR A 32 -5.88 -9.99 0.34
CA THR A 32 -7.22 -10.17 0.95
C THR A 32 -7.77 -8.88 1.52
N PHE A 33 -6.95 -8.06 2.19
CA PHE A 33 -7.37 -6.74 2.65
C PHE A 33 -7.80 -5.83 1.49
N CYS A 34 -7.07 -5.88 0.37
CA CYS A 34 -7.47 -5.12 -0.82
C CYS A 34 -8.78 -5.63 -1.41
N ALA A 35 -9.06 -6.93 -1.33
CA ALA A 35 -10.27 -7.57 -1.84
C ALA A 35 -11.53 -7.22 -1.03
N ASP A 36 -11.38 -6.72 0.20
CA ASP A 36 -12.51 -6.29 1.04
C ASP A 36 -13.23 -5.05 0.46
N CYS A 37 -12.57 -4.29 -0.41
CA CYS A 37 -13.17 -3.20 -1.15
C CYS A 37 -13.86 -3.73 -2.43
N HIS A 38 -15.19 -3.57 -2.53
CA HIS A 38 -15.93 -3.99 -3.74
C HIS A 38 -15.43 -3.35 -5.03
N THR A 39 -14.88 -2.13 -4.95
CA THR A 39 -14.33 -1.41 -6.10
C THR A 39 -13.06 -2.06 -6.66
N ILE A 40 -12.34 -2.81 -5.81
CA ILE A 40 -11.09 -3.48 -6.14
C ILE A 40 -11.32 -4.95 -6.54
N ALA A 41 -12.49 -5.52 -6.27
CA ALA A 41 -12.80 -6.92 -6.55
C ALA A 41 -12.42 -7.39 -7.98
N PRO A 42 -12.72 -6.65 -9.06
CA PRO A 42 -12.32 -7.05 -10.42
C PRO A 42 -10.79 -7.14 -10.60
N SER A 43 -10.04 -6.22 -9.98
CA SER A 43 -8.57 -6.22 -10.00
C SER A 43 -8.00 -7.41 -9.22
N TYR A 44 -8.62 -7.75 -8.08
CA TYR A 44 -8.25 -8.93 -7.31
C TYR A 44 -8.48 -10.23 -8.10
N GLU A 45 -9.63 -10.38 -8.75
CA GLU A 45 -9.94 -11.55 -9.58
C GLU A 45 -8.96 -11.71 -10.75
N SER A 46 -8.55 -10.59 -11.37
CA SER A 46 -7.51 -10.57 -12.40
C SER A 46 -6.16 -11.04 -11.83
N TRP A 47 -5.77 -10.52 -10.66
CA TRP A 47 -4.54 -10.90 -9.97
C TRP A 47 -4.49 -12.40 -9.64
N VAL A 48 -5.58 -12.99 -9.14
CA VAL A 48 -5.67 -14.44 -8.82
C VAL A 48 -5.38 -15.32 -10.04
N LYS A 49 -5.77 -14.87 -11.24
CA LYS A 49 -5.58 -15.59 -12.51
C LYS A 49 -4.23 -15.28 -13.19
N SER A 50 -3.47 -14.32 -12.66
CA SER A 50 -2.22 -13.85 -13.25
C SER A 50 -1.00 -14.68 -12.84
N SER A 51 0.11 -14.49 -13.56
CA SER A 51 1.43 -15.05 -13.19
C SER A 51 1.99 -14.48 -11.87
N HIS A 52 1.41 -13.41 -11.33
CA HIS A 52 1.85 -12.75 -10.10
C HIS A 52 0.94 -13.04 -8.89
N ARG A 53 0.06 -14.05 -8.97
CA ARG A 53 -0.90 -14.41 -7.90
C ARG A 53 -0.27 -14.81 -6.55
N GLU A 54 1.03 -15.03 -6.51
CA GLU A 54 1.78 -15.35 -5.27
C GLU A 54 2.54 -14.14 -4.73
N VAL A 55 2.44 -12.99 -5.41
CA VAL A 55 3.08 -11.74 -5.05
C VAL A 55 2.02 -10.78 -4.52
N ALA A 56 2.26 -10.20 -3.33
CA ALA A 56 1.31 -9.28 -2.71
C ALA A 56 1.06 -8.02 -3.57
N CYS A 57 -0.15 -7.46 -3.55
CA CYS A 57 -0.51 -6.29 -4.35
C CYS A 57 0.46 -5.11 -4.15
N VAL A 58 0.87 -4.88 -2.89
CA VAL A 58 1.79 -3.79 -2.53
C VAL A 58 3.19 -3.95 -3.14
N ALA A 59 3.61 -5.16 -3.50
CA ALA A 59 4.90 -5.36 -4.13
C ALA A 59 4.96 -4.72 -5.52
N CYS A 60 3.82 -4.48 -6.16
CA CYS A 60 3.70 -3.70 -7.39
C CYS A 60 3.23 -2.26 -7.11
N HIS A 61 2.30 -2.08 -6.18
CA HIS A 61 1.58 -0.81 -5.98
C HIS A 61 2.21 0.15 -4.97
N VAL A 62 3.28 -0.24 -4.27
CA VAL A 62 4.01 0.63 -3.34
C VAL A 62 5.45 0.74 -3.80
N ARG A 63 5.88 1.95 -4.17
CA ARG A 63 7.26 2.18 -4.59
C ARG A 63 8.25 1.91 -3.45
N PRO A 64 9.44 1.37 -3.76
CA PRO A 64 10.45 1.08 -2.75
C PRO A 64 10.97 2.36 -2.09
N GLY A 65 11.50 2.20 -0.88
CA GLY A 65 12.03 3.31 -0.08
C GLY A 65 10.96 4.02 0.76
N ILE A 66 11.44 4.82 1.72
CA ILE A 66 10.56 5.48 2.71
C ILE A 66 9.64 6.49 2.04
N GLU A 67 10.13 7.24 1.05
CA GLU A 67 9.32 8.23 0.33
C GLU A 67 8.19 7.57 -0.47
N GLY A 68 8.51 6.52 -1.23
CA GLY A 68 7.52 5.73 -1.98
C GLY A 68 6.48 5.11 -1.06
N TRP A 69 6.92 4.54 0.07
CA TRP A 69 6.03 4.00 1.08
C TRP A 69 5.11 5.07 1.68
N LEU A 70 5.64 6.23 2.08
CA LEU A 70 4.82 7.32 2.65
C LEU A 70 3.80 7.83 1.65
N HIS A 71 4.17 7.99 0.39
CA HIS A 71 3.25 8.49 -0.63
C HIS A 71 2.20 7.44 -1.01
N ASP A 72 2.60 6.22 -1.34
CA ASP A 72 1.71 5.23 -1.94
C ASP A 72 0.93 4.46 -0.88
N LYS A 73 1.57 4.09 0.24
CA LYS A 73 0.92 3.35 1.33
C LYS A 73 0.15 4.28 2.26
N ALA A 74 0.83 5.28 2.82
CA ALA A 74 0.23 6.11 3.87
C ALA A 74 -0.72 7.16 3.28
N TRP A 75 -0.26 7.97 2.31
CA TRP A 75 -1.09 9.04 1.75
C TRP A 75 -2.16 8.54 0.79
N ALA A 76 -1.78 7.86 -0.30
CA ALA A 76 -2.72 7.39 -1.30
C ALA A 76 -3.67 6.33 -0.73
N GLY A 77 -3.17 5.37 0.06
CA GLY A 77 -4.01 4.38 0.74
C GLY A 77 -5.05 5.01 1.68
N THR A 78 -4.68 6.04 2.46
CA THR A 78 -5.66 6.75 3.32
C THR A 78 -6.69 7.52 2.49
N LYS A 79 -6.27 8.10 1.36
CA LYS A 79 -7.17 8.76 0.42
C LYS A 79 -8.18 7.76 -0.18
N ASP A 80 -7.75 6.56 -0.54
CA ASP A 80 -8.64 5.53 -1.08
C ASP A 80 -9.69 5.10 -0.04
N VAL A 81 -9.29 4.95 1.23
CA VAL A 81 -10.23 4.70 2.33
C VAL A 81 -11.23 5.85 2.50
N ALA A 82 -10.76 7.11 2.43
CA ALA A 82 -11.64 8.26 2.51
C ALA A 82 -12.64 8.32 1.35
N ILE A 83 -12.22 7.99 0.13
CA ILE A 83 -13.10 7.88 -1.04
C ILE A 83 -14.11 6.75 -0.86
N TYR A 84 -13.68 5.60 -0.34
CA TYR A 84 -14.57 4.47 -0.07
C TYR A 84 -15.66 4.82 0.96
N LEU A 85 -15.29 5.53 2.04
CA LEU A 85 -16.21 5.86 3.14
C LEU A 85 -17.12 7.06 2.84
N PHE A 86 -16.60 8.08 2.17
CA PHE A 86 -17.25 9.39 2.03
C PHE A 86 -17.44 9.85 0.58
N GLY A 87 -16.80 9.19 -0.38
CA GLY A 87 -16.82 9.57 -1.79
C GLY A 87 -18.05 9.08 -2.54
N ALA A 88 -18.21 9.57 -3.77
CA ALA A 88 -19.19 9.01 -4.69
C ALA A 88 -18.72 7.62 -5.18
N PRO A 89 -19.66 6.70 -5.46
CA PRO A 89 -19.32 5.38 -6.00
C PRO A 89 -18.41 5.51 -7.22
N THR A 90 -17.24 4.88 -7.16
CA THR A 90 -16.31 4.85 -8.28
C THR A 90 -16.56 3.57 -9.09
N ASP A 91 -16.84 3.72 -10.38
CA ASP A 91 -16.97 2.56 -11.28
C ASP A 91 -15.61 1.83 -11.35
N PRO A 92 -15.55 0.53 -11.06
CA PRO A 92 -14.30 -0.24 -11.14
C PRO A 92 -13.59 -0.15 -12.49
N ARG A 93 -14.33 0.07 -13.59
CA ARG A 93 -13.77 0.21 -14.95
C ARG A 93 -12.91 1.47 -15.11
N ASN A 94 -13.13 2.47 -14.25
CA ASN A 94 -12.37 3.72 -14.26
C ASN A 94 -11.10 3.64 -13.40
N LEU A 95 -10.90 2.55 -12.64
CA LEU A 95 -9.70 2.34 -11.85
C LEU A 95 -8.57 1.85 -12.77
N GLN A 96 -7.59 2.72 -12.98
CA GLN A 96 -6.39 2.40 -13.73
C GLN A 96 -5.20 2.34 -12.77
N ALA A 97 -4.63 1.15 -12.65
CA ALA A 97 -3.40 0.94 -11.91
C ALA A 97 -2.24 1.68 -12.59
N LYS A 98 -1.59 2.59 -11.86
CA LYS A 98 -0.29 3.14 -12.25
C LYS A 98 0.79 2.43 -11.45
N VAL A 99 1.60 1.64 -12.13
CA VAL A 99 2.70 0.88 -11.54
C VAL A 99 4.01 1.37 -12.15
N ASP A 100 4.99 1.66 -11.31
CA ASP A 100 6.31 2.12 -11.75
C ASP A 100 7.11 0.95 -12.36
N SER A 101 7.65 1.12 -13.56
CA SER A 101 8.44 0.09 -14.24
C SER A 101 9.67 -0.38 -13.45
N ALA A 102 10.23 0.47 -12.57
CA ALA A 102 11.34 0.10 -11.70
C ALA A 102 10.98 -1.06 -10.76
N VAL A 103 9.70 -1.14 -10.35
CA VAL A 103 9.20 -2.23 -9.51
C VAL A 103 9.24 -3.56 -10.26
N CYS A 104 8.82 -3.57 -11.53
CA CYS A 104 8.93 -4.74 -12.40
C CYS A 104 10.40 -5.19 -12.53
N LEU A 105 11.30 -4.23 -12.77
CA LEU A 105 12.74 -4.50 -12.95
C LEU A 105 13.44 -4.96 -11.66
N SER A 106 12.87 -4.69 -10.48
CA SER A 106 13.42 -5.16 -9.21
C SER A 106 13.44 -6.70 -9.10
N CYS A 107 12.44 -7.37 -9.68
CA CYS A 107 12.35 -8.82 -9.76
C CYS A 107 12.82 -9.36 -11.13
N HIS A 108 12.47 -8.66 -12.22
CA HIS A 108 12.75 -9.08 -13.60
C HIS A 108 14.00 -8.41 -14.18
N ARG A 109 15.09 -8.36 -13.41
CA ARG A 109 16.34 -7.64 -13.76
C ARG A 109 16.98 -8.01 -15.11
N ASN A 110 16.67 -9.20 -15.64
CA ASN A 110 17.22 -9.72 -16.87
C ASN A 110 16.25 -9.67 -18.07
N ILE A 111 15.05 -9.12 -17.90
CA ILE A 111 14.05 -9.07 -18.98
C ILE A 111 14.52 -8.23 -20.18
N LEU A 112 15.38 -7.24 -19.93
CA LEU A 112 15.99 -6.39 -20.96
C LEU A 112 17.30 -6.96 -21.53
N ARG A 113 17.72 -8.15 -21.10
CA ARG A 113 19.00 -8.80 -21.50
C ARG A 113 18.81 -10.11 -22.26
N MET A 114 17.58 -10.46 -22.62
CA MET A 114 17.33 -11.63 -23.47
C MET A 114 17.57 -11.21 -24.93
N SER A 115 18.80 -11.43 -25.40
CA SER A 115 19.20 -11.36 -26.81
C SER A 115 18.88 -12.66 -27.53
#